data_AF-A0A2I0AZX0-F1
#
_entry.id   AF-A0A2I0AZX0-F1
#
_cell.length_a   1.000
_cell.length_b   1.000
_cell.length_c   1.000
_cell.angle_alpha   90.00
_cell.angle_beta   90.00
_cell.angle_gamma   90.00
#
_symmetry.space_group_name_H-M   'P 1'
#
loop_
_entity.id
_entity.type
_entity.pdbx_description
1 polymer ?
#
loop_
_entity_poly.entity_id
_entity_poly.type
_entity_poly.pdbx_seq_one_letter_code
_entity_poly.pdbx_strand_id
1 'polypeptide(L)' 'MLFGLKNAGATYQRMIDIVFKNQRGRNLEAYADDILVKSQSMKEHLADLRETFDAL' A
#
# COMPACT_ATOMS: atom_id res chain seq x y z
N MET A 1 9.03 -4.86 10.29
CA MET A 1 9.79 -6.03 9.79
C MET A 1 11.27 -5.82 10.11
N LEU A 2 12.04 -6.88 10.39
CA LEU A 2 13.49 -6.75 10.60
C LEU A 2 14.21 -6.64 9.26
N PHE A 3 15.07 -5.62 9.11
CA PHE A 3 15.89 -5.42 7.92
C PHE A 3 16.98 -6.51 7.81
N GLY A 4 17.33 -6.89 6.58
CA GLY A 4 18.40 -7.86 6.32
C GLY A 4 17.98 -9.33 6.33
N LEU A 5 16.69 -9.65 6.53
CA LEU A 5 16.19 -11.01 6.34
C LEU A 5 16.00 -11.33 4.86
N LYS A 6 16.45 -12.52 4.43
CA LYS A 6 16.34 -12.99 3.04
C LYS A 6 14.92 -12.92 2.46
N ASN A 7 13.91 -13.08 3.31
CA ASN A 7 12.49 -13.13 2.92
C ASN A 7 11.70 -11.87 3.27
N ALA A 8 12.36 -10.81 3.78
CA ALA A 8 11.69 -9.59 4.21
C ALA A 8 10.77 -9.01 3.10
N GLY A 9 11.33 -8.76 1.90
CA GLY A 9 10.54 -8.20 0.79
C GLY A 9 9.34 -9.07 0.40
N ALA A 10 9.49 -10.39 0.37
CA ALA A 10 8.40 -11.31 0.02
C ALA A 10 7.28 -11.29 1.08
N THR A 11 7.63 -11.24 2.36
CA THR A 11 6.64 -11.13 3.44
C THR A 11 5.96 -9.77 3.44
N TYR A 12 6.69 -8.69 3.13
CA TYR A 12 6.11 -7.35 3.02
C TYR A 12 5.12 -7.30 1.86
N GLN A 13 5.51 -7.78 0.68
CA GLN A 13 4.64 -7.80 -0.49
C GLN A 13 3.38 -8.64 -0.27
N ARG A 14 3.49 -9.80 0.42
CA ARG A 14 2.33 -10.62 0.78
C ARG A 14 1.37 -9.91 1.74
N MET A 15 1.90 -9.13 2.70
CA MET A 15 1.07 -8.33 3.59
C MET A 15 0.32 -7.26 2.80
N ILE A 16 1.01 -6.53 1.93
CA ILE A 16 0.39 -5.53 1.05
C ILE A 16 -0.72 -6.15 0.19
N ASP A 17 -0.48 -7.32 -0.41
CA ASP A 17 -1.46 -8.02 -1.24
C ASP A 17 -2.75 -8.35 -0.48
N ILE A 18 -2.64 -8.65 0.82
CA ILE A 18 -3.78 -9.02 1.66
C ILE A 18 -4.51 -7.78 2.14
N VAL A 19 -3.78 -6.83 2.75
CA VAL A 19 -4.34 -5.65 3.40
C VAL A 19 -4.98 -4.72 2.37
N PHE A 20 -4.32 -4.50 1.24
CA PHE A 20 -4.74 -3.54 0.22
C PHE A 20 -5.40 -4.20 -0.99
N LYS A 21 -5.91 -5.42 -0.86
CA LYS A 21 -6.54 -6.16 -1.97
C LYS A 21 -7.58 -5.36 -2.75
N ASN A 22 -8.34 -4.50 -2.07
CA ASN A 22 -9.42 -3.69 -2.66
C ASN A 22 -8.95 -2.33 -3.22
N GLN A 23 -7.74 -1.90 -2.85
CA GLN A 23 -7.16 -0.61 -3.23
C GLN A 23 -6.06 -0.76 -4.30
N ARG A 24 -5.39 -1.92 -4.31
CA ARG A 24 -4.27 -2.23 -5.22
C ARG A 24 -4.69 -2.14 -6.67
N GLY A 25 -3.95 -1.35 -7.46
CA GLY A 25 -4.21 -1.11 -8.88
C GLY A 25 -5.29 -0.06 -9.16
N ARG A 26 -6.17 0.25 -8.19
CA ARG A 26 -7.16 1.33 -8.29
C ARG A 26 -6.55 2.67 -7.89
N ASN A 27 -6.24 2.82 -6.62
CA ASN A 27 -5.70 4.03 -6.01
C ASN A 27 -4.41 3.78 -5.22
N LEU A 28 -3.93 2.52 -5.15
CA LEU A 28 -2.73 2.14 -4.42
C LEU A 28 -1.80 1.26 -5.25
N GLU A 29 -0.51 1.54 -5.20
CA GLU A 29 0.58 0.73 -5.74
C GLU A 29 1.65 0.55 -4.68
N ALA A 30 2.26 -0.62 -4.57
CA ALA A 30 3.36 -0.84 -3.65
C ALA A 30 4.66 -1.08 -4.40
N TYR A 31 5.74 -0.46 -3.94
CA TYR A 31 7.05 -0.54 -4.54
C TYR A 31 8.13 -0.81 -3.48
N ALA A 32 8.72 -2.00 -3.52
CA ALA A 32 9.70 -2.45 -2.54
C ALA A 32 9.24 -2.24 -1.09
N ASP A 33 9.69 -1.17 -0.43
CA ASP A 33 9.37 -0.83 0.96
C ASP A 33 8.32 0.30 1.08
N ASP A 34 7.92 0.93 -0.02
CA ASP A 34 7.01 2.08 -0.03
C ASP A 34 5.63 1.73 -0.60
N ILE A 35 4.62 2.49 -0.17
CA ILE A 35 3.26 2.45 -0.70
C ILE A 35 2.97 3.80 -1.34
N LEU A 36 2.53 3.77 -2.60
CA LEU A 36 2.14 4.93 -3.38
C LEU A 36 0.61 4.97 -3.48
N VAL A 37 0.03 6.08 -3.03
CA VAL A 37 -1.40 6.35 -3.21
C VAL A 37 -1.55 7.36 -4.35
N LYS A 38 -2.42 7.09 -5.31
CA LYS A 38 -2.63 7.90 -6.51
C LYS A 38 -4.12 8.20 -6.72
N SER A 39 -4.41 9.44 -7.10
CA SER A 39 -5.78 9.92 -7.31
C SER A 39 -5.80 11.02 -8.38
N GLN A 40 -6.96 11.27 -9.01
CA GLN A 40 -7.07 12.25 -10.10
C GLN A 40 -7.20 13.69 -9.60
N SER A 41 -7.65 13.89 -8.36
CA SER A 41 -7.81 15.20 -7.73
C SER A 41 -7.38 15.19 -6.27
N MET A 42 -7.07 16.37 -5.71
CA MET A 42 -6.67 16.50 -4.30
C MET A 42 -7.78 16.05 -3.33
N LYS A 43 -9.04 16.32 -3.67
CA LYS A 43 -10.18 15.94 -2.82
C LYS A 43 -10.35 14.42 -2.74
N GLU A 44 -10.22 13.74 -3.88
CA GLU A 44 -10.22 12.28 -3.93
C GLU A 44 -8.98 11.72 -3.23
N HIS A 45 -7.82 12.37 -3.40
CA HIS A 45 -6.59 11.94 -2.76
C HIS A 45 -6.67 11.90 -1.24
N LEU A 46 -7.32 12.89 -0.61
CA LEU A 46 -7.55 12.88 0.83
C LEU A 46 -8.47 11.72 1.26
N ALA A 47 -9.46 11.36 0.44
CA ALA A 47 -10.35 10.24 0.73
C ALA A 47 -9.64 8.90 0.54
N ASP A 48 -8.87 8.73 -0.54
CA ASP A 48 -8.09 7.53 -0.84
C ASP A 48 -6.98 7.31 0.21
N LEU A 49 -6.31 8.39 0.64
CA LEU A 49 -5.35 8.33 1.75
C LEU A 49 -6.02 7.86 3.04
N ARG A 50 -7.20 8.40 3.35
CA ARG A 50 -7.95 7.98 4.53
C ARG A 50 -8.33 6.50 4.45
N GLU A 51 -8.80 6.03 3.31
CA GLU A 51 -9.08 4.60 3.06
C GLU A 51 -7.83 3.73 3.22
N THR A 52 -6.67 4.22 2.77
CA THR A 52 -5.39 3.53 2.95
C THR A 52 -5.00 3.44 4.43
N PHE A 53 -5.12 4.53 5.19
CA PHE A 53 -4.81 4.54 6.63
C PHE A 53 -5.80 3.73 7.47
N ASP A 54 -7.07 3.69 7.09
CA ASP A 54 -8.10 2.90 7.78
C ASP A 54 -7.92 1.38 7.54
N ALA A 55 -7.18 0.99 6.49
CA ALA A 55 -6.87 -0.40 6.16
C ALA A 55 -5.59 -0.92 6.84
N LEU A 56 -4.71 -0.04 7.33
CA LEU A 56 -3.46 -0.39 8.02
C LEU A 56 -3.70 -0.87 9.47
#